data_AF-A0A849NH76-F1
#
_entry.id   AF-A0A849NH76-F1
#
_cell.length_a   1.000
_cell.length_b   1.000
_cell.length_c   1.000
_cell.angle_alpha   90.00
_cell.angle_beta   90.00
_cell.angle_gamma   90.00
#
_symmetry.space_group_name_H-M   'P 1'
#
loop_
_entity.id
_entity.type
_entity.pdbx_description
1 polymer ?
#
loop_
_entity_poly.entity_id
_entity_poly.type
_entity_poly.pdbx_seq_one_letter_code
_entity_poly.pdbx_strand_id
1 'polypeptide(L)'
;MTDIEKYYVTFEISDLSSPITIGVKSKVEGENTISDLTIKAEVEKKYEDRIEENILKIVNDKTRYIGPIQLSNRLIEYLKSIYVNKLKIDFNYPFFYEKVSPVNGDKQMMKYNCQFSVKKNVDNEYIKQYKIEIPIVLEQILVPGIQKGFVEIPLKVVVETEGFETLFAEDIIQLVEKNILDSSFINTDNKNDDTIKLQLIDSIKNELFEKYNIVKCSAKIVNRKITHAYSVQVTSALQPINPNYETEKDMIFI
;
A
#
# COMPACT_ATOMS: atom_id res chain seq x y z
N MET A 1 23.83 38.46 14.53
CA MET A 1 23.96 36.99 14.33
C MET A 1 23.49 36.73 12.92
N THR A 2 24.40 36.37 12.03
CA THR A 2 24.09 36.10 10.62
C THR A 2 23.31 34.79 10.52
N ASP A 3 22.06 34.88 10.05
CA ASP A 3 21.29 33.72 9.59
C ASP A 3 22.10 33.05 8.47
N ILE A 4 22.71 31.91 8.79
CA ILE A 4 23.33 31.07 7.77
C ILE A 4 22.14 30.43 7.05
N GLU A 5 21.87 30.87 5.83
CA GLU A 5 20.86 30.24 4.96
C GLU A 5 21.11 28.73 4.93
N LYS A 6 20.13 27.97 5.46
CA LYS A 6 20.18 26.51 5.42
C LYS A 6 19.84 26.06 4.02
N TYR A 7 20.85 25.60 3.28
CA TYR A 7 20.66 24.98 1.98
C TYR A 7 20.30 23.51 2.14
N TYR A 8 19.15 23.12 1.57
CA TYR A 8 18.69 21.75 1.53
C TYR A 8 18.95 21.15 0.15
N VAL A 9 19.31 19.86 0.13
CA VAL A 9 19.44 19.04 -1.07
C VAL A 9 18.48 17.86 -0.97
N THR A 10 17.92 17.46 -2.11
CA THR A 10 17.12 16.25 -2.20
C THR A 10 17.98 15.14 -2.77
N PHE A 11 18.04 14.00 -2.09
CA PHE A 11 18.68 12.80 -2.61
C PHE A 11 17.65 11.67 -2.75
N GLU A 12 17.97 10.73 -3.63
CA GLU A 12 17.20 9.53 -3.88
C GLU A 12 18.14 8.34 -4.01
N ILE A 13 17.93 7.33 -3.17
CA ILE A 13 18.54 6.01 -3.30
C ILE A 13 17.42 5.08 -3.74
N SER A 14 17.56 4.48 -4.91
CA SER A 14 16.55 3.60 -5.51
C SER A 14 17.12 2.22 -5.78
N ASP A 15 16.23 1.26 -5.96
CA ASP A 15 16.53 -0.11 -6.39
C ASP A 15 17.50 -0.87 -5.45
N LEU A 16 17.46 -0.53 -4.16
CA LEU A 16 18.24 -1.24 -3.15
C LEU A 16 17.54 -2.54 -2.76
N SER A 17 17.90 -3.64 -3.42
CA SER A 17 17.32 -4.95 -3.15
C SER A 17 17.90 -5.55 -1.86
N SER A 18 17.04 -5.94 -0.93
CA SER A 18 17.45 -6.52 0.36
C SER A 18 16.50 -7.64 0.81
N PRO A 19 17.03 -8.75 1.37
CA PRO A 19 16.18 -9.76 1.99
C PRO A 19 15.50 -9.18 3.23
N ILE A 20 14.19 -9.42 3.34
CA ILE A 20 13.38 -9.00 4.49
C ILE A 20 12.49 -10.14 4.94
N THR A 21 11.97 -10.04 6.17
CA THR A 21 10.99 -10.99 6.68
C THR A 21 9.65 -10.30 6.93
N ILE A 22 8.60 -10.81 6.29
CA ILE A 22 7.24 -10.28 6.36
C ILE A 22 6.43 -11.09 7.38
N GLY A 23 5.70 -10.41 8.25
CA GLY A 23 4.79 -11.08 9.18
C GLY A 23 3.65 -11.76 8.41
N VAL A 24 3.41 -13.04 8.72
CA VAL A 24 2.25 -13.80 8.26
C VAL A 24 1.47 -14.31 9.47
N LYS A 25 0.16 -14.49 9.32
CA LYS A 25 -0.70 -15.00 10.40
C LYS A 25 -0.38 -16.44 10.80
N SER A 26 0.08 -17.24 9.84
CA SER A 26 0.32 -18.67 10.04
C SER A 26 1.67 -18.98 10.70
N LYS A 27 2.64 -18.05 10.67
CA LYS A 27 4.00 -18.23 11.18
C LYS A 27 4.44 -17.00 11.96
N VAL A 28 4.70 -17.19 13.25
CA VAL A 28 5.21 -16.12 14.15
C VAL A 28 6.55 -15.57 13.66
N GLU A 29 7.38 -16.43 13.07
CA GLU A 29 8.68 -16.07 12.49
C GLU A 29 8.59 -15.37 11.13
N GLY A 30 7.38 -15.13 10.60
CA GLY A 30 7.19 -14.53 9.29
C GLY A 30 7.63 -15.40 8.11
N GLU A 31 7.71 -14.79 6.93
CA GLU A 31 8.23 -15.38 5.71
C GLU A 31 9.28 -14.49 5.06
N ASN A 32 10.35 -15.13 4.57
CA ASN A 32 11.43 -14.43 3.90
C ASN A 32 11.02 -14.08 2.46
N THR A 33 11.27 -12.84 2.08
CA THR A 33 11.09 -12.34 0.71
C THR A 33 12.20 -11.37 0.37
N ILE A 34 12.19 -10.85 -0.86
CA ILE A 34 13.12 -9.83 -1.33
C ILE A 34 12.32 -8.55 -1.50
N SER A 35 12.86 -7.44 -1.00
CA SER A 35 12.26 -6.12 -1.17
C SER A 35 13.19 -5.18 -1.91
N ASP A 36 12.59 -4.38 -2.79
CA ASP A 36 13.23 -3.23 -3.40
C ASP A 36 12.90 -1.99 -2.56
N LEU A 37 13.96 -1.40 -1.99
CA LEU A 37 13.90 -0.24 -1.12
C LEU A 37 14.23 1.03 -1.93
N THR A 38 13.35 2.02 -1.82
CA THR A 38 13.58 3.38 -2.31
C THR A 38 13.50 4.37 -1.15
N ILE A 39 14.50 5.24 -1.03
CA ILE A 39 14.56 6.29 -0.02
C ILE A 39 14.73 7.62 -0.73
N LYS A 40 13.80 8.56 -0.49
CA LYS A 40 13.91 9.95 -0.92
C LYS A 40 13.88 10.85 0.30
N ALA A 41 14.85 11.74 0.43
CA ALA A 41 14.84 12.69 1.55
C ALA A 41 15.43 14.05 1.19
N GLU A 42 14.97 15.06 1.93
CA GLU A 42 15.45 16.44 1.87
C GLU A 42 16.28 16.72 3.13
N VAL A 43 17.58 16.95 2.95
CA VAL A 43 18.60 17.08 4.01
C VAL A 43 19.38 18.38 3.88
N GLU A 44 19.94 18.88 4.98
CA GLU A 44 20.90 19.97 4.92
C GLU A 44 22.17 19.53 4.16
N LYS A 45 22.66 20.37 3.25
CA LYS A 45 23.80 20.09 2.36
C LYS A 45 25.06 19.58 3.08
N LYS A 46 25.29 20.02 4.32
CA LYS A 46 26.45 19.60 5.13
C LYS A 46 26.51 18.10 5.44
N TYR A 47 25.42 17.36 5.26
CA TYR A 47 25.35 15.92 5.52
C TYR A 47 25.40 15.05 4.26
N GLU A 48 25.40 15.66 3.07
CA GLU A 48 25.29 14.97 1.77
C GLU A 48 26.29 13.81 1.61
N ASP A 49 27.57 14.06 1.88
CA ASP A 49 28.68 13.14 1.57
C ASP A 49 28.66 11.79 2.34
N ARG A 50 27.83 11.64 3.38
CA ARG A 50 27.85 10.44 4.25
C ARG A 50 26.53 9.67 4.28
N ILE A 51 25.52 10.13 3.56
CA ILE A 51 24.18 9.58 3.67
C ILE A 51 24.09 8.19 3.06
N GLU A 52 24.58 8.03 1.83
CA GLU A 52 24.50 6.76 1.11
C GLU A 52 25.23 5.64 1.85
N GLU A 53 26.46 5.89 2.29
CA GLU A 53 27.26 4.90 3.01
C GLU A 53 26.58 4.43 4.31
N ASN A 54 25.99 5.35 5.07
CA ASN A 54 25.32 5.02 6.32
C ASN A 54 23.99 4.29 6.09
N ILE A 55 23.22 4.69 5.07
CA ILE A 55 22.00 3.98 4.68
C ILE A 55 22.34 2.54 4.28
N LEU A 56 23.36 2.34 3.45
CA LEU A 56 23.80 1.01 3.05
C LEU A 56 24.26 0.17 4.23
N LYS A 57 24.95 0.76 5.22
CA LYS A 57 25.31 0.07 6.47
C LYS A 57 24.09 -0.38 7.25
N ILE A 58 23.06 0.46 7.37
CA ILE A 58 21.82 0.14 8.08
C ILE A 58 21.05 -0.98 7.36
N VAL A 59 20.95 -0.91 6.03
CA VAL A 59 20.21 -1.90 5.23
C VAL A 59 20.93 -3.25 5.20
N ASN A 60 22.26 -3.26 5.18
CA ASN A 60 23.07 -4.48 5.16
C ASN A 60 23.37 -5.08 6.54
N ASP A 61 22.87 -4.47 7.62
CA ASP A 61 23.04 -5.02 8.97
C ASP A 61 22.19 -6.30 9.14
N LYS A 62 22.82 -7.46 8.92
CA LYS A 62 22.19 -8.79 8.95
C LYS A 62 21.90 -9.33 10.36
N THR A 63 22.09 -8.55 11.42
CA THR A 63 22.17 -9.10 12.77
C THR A 63 20.83 -9.60 13.34
N ARG A 64 19.67 -9.27 12.76
CA ARG A 64 18.33 -9.65 13.29
C ARG A 64 17.25 -9.80 12.21
N TYR A 65 16.12 -10.38 12.61
CA TYR A 65 14.83 -10.29 11.89
C TYR A 65 14.54 -8.82 11.53
N ILE A 66 14.44 -8.52 10.24
CA ILE A 66 14.19 -7.17 9.75
C ILE A 66 13.02 -7.22 8.76
N GLY A 67 11.84 -6.83 9.24
CA GLY A 67 10.72 -6.49 8.39
C GLY A 67 10.73 -5.01 7.97
N PRO A 68 9.84 -4.60 7.05
CA PRO A 68 9.76 -3.23 6.57
C PRO A 68 9.58 -2.20 7.69
N ILE A 69 8.77 -2.54 8.71
CA ILE A 69 8.52 -1.66 9.85
C ILE A 69 9.81 -1.46 10.66
N GLN A 70 10.51 -2.53 11.02
CA GLN A 70 11.73 -2.46 11.81
C GLN A 70 12.85 -1.73 11.06
N LEU A 71 13.01 -2.03 9.76
CA LEU A 71 14.00 -1.34 8.92
C LEU A 71 13.68 0.14 8.77
N SER A 72 12.42 0.48 8.51
CA SER A 72 11.98 1.87 8.41
C SER A 72 12.27 2.65 9.69
N ASN A 73 12.03 2.07 10.87
CA ASN A 73 12.31 2.73 12.14
C ASN A 73 13.80 3.04 12.31
N ARG A 74 14.69 2.09 11.98
CA ARG A 74 16.15 2.31 12.03
C ARG A 74 16.60 3.41 11.06
N LEU A 75 16.09 3.37 9.83
CA LEU A 75 16.36 4.41 8.83
C LEU A 75 15.87 5.78 9.32
N ILE A 76 14.66 5.84 9.89
CA ILE A 76 14.08 7.06 10.46
C ILE A 76 14.93 7.59 11.61
N GLU A 77 15.41 6.73 12.52
CA GLU A 77 16.28 7.13 13.63
C GLU A 77 17.58 7.77 13.12
N TYR A 78 18.23 7.16 12.14
CA TYR A 78 19.39 7.74 11.48
C TYR A 78 19.07 9.07 10.81
N LEU A 79 18.00 9.12 10.01
CA LEU A 79 17.59 10.31 9.25
C LEU A 79 17.14 11.47 10.15
N LYS A 80 16.59 11.18 11.33
CA LYS A 80 16.32 12.18 12.38
C LYS A 80 17.62 12.82 12.88
N SER A 81 18.71 12.04 13.02
CA SER A 81 20.00 12.55 13.52
C SER A 81 20.66 13.57 12.58
N ILE A 82 20.27 13.59 11.29
CA ILE A 82 20.79 14.51 10.28
C ILE A 82 19.79 15.60 9.85
N TYR A 83 18.72 15.82 10.63
CA TYR A 83 17.71 16.87 10.41
C TYR A 83 17.03 16.84 9.04
N VAL A 84 16.37 15.72 8.72
CA VAL A 84 15.55 15.60 7.50
C VAL A 84 14.23 16.37 7.59
N ASN A 85 13.97 17.23 6.60
CA ASN A 85 12.71 17.98 6.45
C ASN A 85 11.59 17.11 5.87
N LYS A 86 11.88 16.44 4.75
CA LYS A 86 10.94 15.55 4.05
C LYS A 86 11.57 14.18 3.88
N LEU A 87 10.79 13.13 4.12
CA LEU A 87 11.23 11.75 3.97
C LEU A 87 10.14 10.94 3.29
N LYS A 88 10.55 10.07 2.37
CA LYS A 88 9.74 8.97 1.85
C LYS A 88 10.61 7.73 1.76
N ILE A 89 10.18 6.66 2.42
CA ILE A 89 10.79 5.33 2.36
C ILE A 89 9.74 4.39 1.80
N ASP A 90 10.01 3.74 0.67
CA ASP A 90 9.14 2.75 0.05
C ASP A 90 9.84 1.38 0.05
N PHE A 91 9.15 0.37 0.55
CA PHE A 91 9.52 -1.03 0.44
C PHE A 91 8.53 -1.70 -0.51
N ASN A 92 8.99 -2.15 -1.67
CA ASN A 92 8.19 -2.94 -2.59
C ASN A 92 8.61 -4.40 -2.45
N TYR A 93 7.68 -5.33 -2.29
CA TYR A 93 8.01 -6.73 -2.14
C TYR A 93 6.88 -7.64 -2.63
N PRO A 94 7.20 -8.83 -3.15
CA PRO A 94 6.21 -9.85 -3.40
C PRO A 94 5.80 -10.52 -2.09
N PHE A 95 4.50 -10.68 -1.91
CA PHE A 95 3.89 -11.50 -0.88
C PHE A 95 3.29 -12.76 -1.52
N PHE A 96 3.60 -13.92 -0.96
CA PHE A 96 3.10 -15.19 -1.47
C PHE A 96 2.07 -15.74 -0.50
N TYR A 97 0.91 -16.12 -1.02
CA TYR A 97 -0.18 -16.63 -0.21
C TYR A 97 -0.79 -17.86 -0.89
N GLU A 98 -0.84 -18.96 -0.14
CA GLU A 98 -1.46 -20.21 -0.60
C GLU A 98 -2.99 -20.06 -0.55
N LYS A 99 -3.62 -20.34 -1.69
CA LYS A 99 -5.07 -20.35 -1.83
C LYS A 99 -5.56 -21.74 -2.13
N VAL A 100 -6.78 -22.02 -1.71
CA VAL A 100 -7.53 -23.20 -2.13
C VAL A 100 -8.51 -22.75 -3.21
N SER A 101 -8.43 -23.37 -4.39
CA SER A 101 -9.35 -23.10 -5.47
C SER A 101 -10.76 -23.55 -5.10
N PRO A 102 -11.80 -22.70 -5.31
CA PRO A 102 -13.16 -23.06 -4.96
C PRO A 102 -13.76 -24.13 -5.88
N VAL A 103 -13.21 -24.32 -7.09
CA VAL A 103 -13.79 -25.22 -8.11
C VAL A 103 -13.32 -26.66 -7.93
N ASN A 104 -12.02 -26.87 -7.70
CA ASN A 104 -11.39 -28.20 -7.63
C ASN A 104 -10.75 -28.50 -6.27
N GLY A 105 -10.65 -27.52 -5.36
CA GLY A 105 -10.00 -27.70 -4.05
C GLY A 105 -8.47 -27.74 -4.09
N ASP A 106 -7.87 -27.51 -5.26
CA ASP A 106 -6.41 -27.54 -5.41
C ASP A 106 -5.77 -26.32 -4.73
N LYS A 107 -4.60 -26.55 -4.13
CA LYS A 107 -3.80 -25.50 -3.50
C LYS A 107 -2.91 -24.82 -4.54
N GLN A 108 -2.99 -23.50 -4.64
CA GLN A 108 -2.16 -22.70 -5.53
C GLN A 108 -1.51 -21.55 -4.78
N MET A 109 -0.20 -21.37 -4.97
CA MET A 109 0.51 -20.20 -4.48
C MET A 109 0.24 -19.01 -5.39
N MET A 110 -0.24 -17.91 -4.83
CA MET A 110 -0.45 -16.67 -5.56
C MET A 110 0.53 -15.59 -5.10
N LYS A 111 1.04 -14.81 -6.06
CA LYS A 111 1.89 -13.64 -5.80
C LYS A 111 1.03 -12.38 -5.76
N TYR A 112 1.22 -11.60 -4.71
CA TYR A 112 0.64 -10.29 -4.50
C TYR A 112 1.78 -9.26 -4.44
N ASN A 113 1.62 -8.12 -5.12
CA ASN A 113 2.60 -7.05 -5.02
C ASN A 113 2.21 -6.14 -3.85
N CYS A 114 3.07 -6.06 -2.85
CA CYS A 114 2.87 -5.24 -1.67
C CYS A 114 3.85 -4.08 -1.67
N GLN A 115 3.40 -2.95 -1.13
CA GLN A 115 4.23 -1.80 -0.84
C GLN A 115 3.95 -1.31 0.57
N PHE A 116 5.01 -1.15 1.37
CA PHE A 116 4.98 -0.43 2.63
C PHE A 116 5.72 0.88 2.47
N SER A 117 5.07 1.99 2.80
CA SER A 117 5.63 3.33 2.66
C SER A 117 5.58 4.08 3.97
N VAL A 118 6.66 4.78 4.31
CA VAL A 118 6.69 5.74 5.40
C VAL A 118 7.02 7.11 4.85
N LYS A 119 6.17 8.09 5.15
CA LYS A 119 6.30 9.46 4.66
C LYS A 119 6.32 10.44 5.82
N LYS A 120 7.15 11.47 5.71
CA LYS A 120 7.17 12.65 6.58
C LYS A 120 7.21 13.89 5.71
N ASN A 121 6.29 14.82 5.94
CA ASN A 121 6.33 16.17 5.40
C ASN A 121 6.83 17.13 6.49
N VAL A 122 7.09 18.39 6.14
CA VAL A 122 7.70 19.40 7.03
C VAL A 122 6.99 19.50 8.39
N ASP A 123 5.66 19.46 8.40
CA ASP A 123 4.84 19.71 9.60
C ASP A 123 4.08 18.48 10.12
N ASN A 124 4.24 17.31 9.47
CA ASN A 124 3.46 16.11 9.81
C ASN A 124 4.30 15.08 10.58
N GLU A 125 3.61 14.33 11.45
CA GLU A 125 4.12 13.07 11.97
C GLU A 125 4.38 12.07 10.84
N TYR A 126 5.11 11.00 11.15
CA TYR A 126 5.37 9.93 10.19
C TYR A 126 4.07 9.21 9.85
N ILE A 127 3.70 9.25 8.57
CA ILE A 127 2.53 8.57 8.03
C ILE A 127 2.98 7.22 7.46
N LYS A 128 2.36 6.14 7.93
CA LYS A 128 2.54 4.80 7.38
C LYS A 128 1.43 4.50 6.38
N GLN A 129 1.80 4.03 5.21
CA GLN A 129 0.89 3.65 4.15
C GLN A 129 1.20 2.22 3.69
N TYR A 130 0.17 1.40 3.55
CA TYR A 130 0.25 0.07 2.98
C TYR A 130 -0.49 0.07 1.65
N LYS A 131 0.06 -0.64 0.67
CA LYS A 131 -0.55 -0.84 -0.63
C LYS A 131 -0.43 -2.30 -1.02
N ILE A 132 -1.51 -2.86 -1.53
CA ILE A 132 -1.54 -4.23 -2.04
C ILE A 132 -2.25 -4.29 -3.37
N GLU A 133 -1.66 -5.03 -4.31
CA GLU A 133 -2.26 -5.36 -5.59
C GLU A 133 -2.77 -6.80 -5.55
N ILE A 134 -4.09 -6.96 -5.65
CA ILE A 134 -4.80 -8.22 -5.53
C ILE A 134 -5.25 -8.63 -6.93
N PRO A 135 -4.54 -9.57 -7.59
CA PRO A 135 -4.95 -10.05 -8.90
C PRO A 135 -6.26 -10.82 -8.79
N ILE A 136 -7.15 -10.62 -9.76
CA ILE A 136 -8.42 -11.33 -9.81
C ILE A 136 -8.30 -12.46 -10.82
N VAL A 137 -8.53 -13.70 -10.37
CA VAL A 137 -8.39 -14.89 -11.23
C VAL A 137 -9.73 -15.22 -11.88
N LEU A 138 -9.72 -15.34 -13.20
CA LEU A 138 -10.91 -15.57 -14.03
C LEU A 138 -11.74 -16.80 -13.66
N GLU A 139 -11.11 -17.88 -13.22
CA GLU A 139 -11.81 -19.08 -12.77
C GLU A 139 -12.68 -18.83 -11.54
N GLN A 140 -12.40 -17.78 -10.77
CA GLN A 140 -13.23 -17.36 -9.64
C GLN A 140 -14.49 -16.59 -10.09
N ILE A 141 -14.52 -16.11 -11.34
CA ILE A 141 -15.60 -15.30 -11.91
C ILE A 141 -16.45 -16.11 -12.91
N LEU A 142 -15.88 -17.12 -13.57
CA LEU A 142 -16.57 -17.84 -14.64
C LEU A 142 -17.47 -18.97 -14.10
N VAL A 143 -18.76 -18.69 -13.97
CA VAL A 143 -19.81 -19.72 -13.81
C VAL A 143 -20.05 -20.41 -15.16
N PRO A 144 -20.27 -21.74 -15.22
CA PRO A 144 -20.56 -22.44 -16.47
C PRO A 144 -21.82 -21.86 -17.14
N GLY A 145 -21.70 -21.36 -18.38
CA GLY A 145 -22.84 -20.93 -19.20
C GLY A 145 -22.77 -19.54 -19.83
N ILE A 146 -21.76 -18.72 -19.54
CA ILE A 146 -21.68 -17.31 -19.99
C ILE A 146 -20.87 -17.17 -21.29
N GLN A 147 -21.41 -16.42 -22.26
CA GLN A 147 -20.80 -16.17 -23.57
C GLN A 147 -19.49 -15.38 -23.44
N LYS A 148 -18.46 -15.83 -24.17
CA LYS A 148 -17.07 -15.34 -24.15
C LYS A 148 -16.83 -13.98 -24.84
N GLY A 149 -17.88 -13.20 -25.11
CA GLY A 149 -17.78 -11.97 -25.90
C GLY A 149 -17.65 -10.73 -25.04
N PHE A 150 -16.49 -10.05 -25.10
CA PHE A 150 -16.29 -8.66 -24.66
C PHE A 150 -16.32 -8.34 -23.15
N VAL A 151 -15.97 -9.26 -22.27
CA VAL A 151 -15.88 -8.95 -20.83
C VAL A 151 -14.60 -8.15 -20.54
N GLU A 152 -14.74 -6.91 -20.05
CA GLU A 152 -13.66 -6.22 -19.34
C GLU A 152 -13.37 -7.00 -18.07
N ILE A 153 -12.24 -7.71 -18.04
CA ILE A 153 -11.88 -8.50 -16.87
C ILE A 153 -11.05 -7.60 -15.95
N PRO A 154 -11.51 -7.39 -14.71
CA PRO A 154 -10.68 -6.71 -13.73
C PRO A 154 -9.43 -7.55 -13.51
N LEU A 155 -8.26 -6.97 -13.79
CA LEU A 155 -6.99 -7.68 -13.64
C LEU A 155 -6.55 -7.69 -12.19
N LYS A 156 -6.77 -6.57 -11.50
CA LYS A 156 -6.38 -6.40 -10.11
C LYS A 156 -7.19 -5.33 -9.40
N VAL A 157 -7.43 -5.55 -8.12
CA VAL A 157 -7.85 -4.52 -7.17
C VAL A 157 -6.61 -3.99 -6.48
N VAL A 158 -6.44 -2.67 -6.47
CA VAL A 158 -5.37 -1.99 -5.74
C VAL A 158 -6.00 -1.35 -4.51
N VAL A 159 -5.59 -1.78 -3.33
CA VAL A 159 -6.02 -1.23 -2.05
C VAL A 159 -4.85 -0.49 -1.43
N GLU A 160 -5.06 0.76 -1.02
CA GLU A 160 -4.10 1.59 -0.32
C GLU A 160 -4.71 2.06 1.00
N THR A 161 -4.05 1.79 2.12
CA THR A 161 -4.49 2.17 3.47
C THR A 161 -3.44 3.00 4.18
N GLU A 162 -3.88 3.96 4.98
CA GLU A 162 -3.07 4.82 5.84
C GLU A 162 -3.53 4.59 7.29
N GLY A 163 -2.62 4.24 8.19
CA GLY A 163 -3.00 3.97 9.57
C GLY A 163 -1.86 3.54 10.47
N PHE A 164 -2.16 3.44 11.75
CA PHE A 164 -1.19 3.09 12.80
C PHE A 164 -1.16 1.60 13.11
N GLU A 165 -2.25 0.87 12.83
CA GLU A 165 -2.35 -0.56 13.07
C GLU A 165 -1.57 -1.39 12.06
N THR A 166 -1.07 -2.52 12.52
CA THR A 166 -0.47 -3.54 11.68
C THR A 166 -1.57 -4.31 10.96
N LEU A 167 -1.67 -4.11 9.64
CA LEU A 167 -2.54 -4.88 8.76
C LEU A 167 -1.77 -6.06 8.18
N PHE A 168 -2.33 -7.25 8.31
CA PHE A 168 -1.83 -8.43 7.60
C PHE A 168 -2.29 -8.37 6.14
N ALA A 169 -1.40 -8.74 5.21
CA ALA A 169 -1.76 -8.77 3.79
C ALA A 169 -2.91 -9.77 3.54
N GLU A 170 -2.92 -10.90 4.26
CA GLU A 170 -3.94 -11.94 4.19
C GLU A 170 -5.35 -11.40 4.48
N ASP A 171 -5.45 -10.47 5.42
CA ASP A 171 -6.72 -9.86 5.80
C ASP A 171 -7.34 -9.04 4.67
N ILE A 172 -6.52 -8.22 4.01
CA ILE A 172 -6.96 -7.37 2.90
C ILE A 172 -7.31 -8.26 1.70
N ILE A 173 -6.48 -9.27 1.42
CA ILE A 173 -6.72 -10.25 0.34
C ILE A 173 -8.08 -10.93 0.54
N GLN A 174 -8.31 -11.52 1.72
CA GLN A 174 -9.55 -12.24 2.00
C GLN A 174 -10.79 -11.34 1.94
N LEU A 175 -10.69 -10.12 2.46
CA LEU A 175 -11.79 -9.15 2.44
C LEU A 175 -12.18 -8.77 1.01
N VAL A 176 -11.18 -8.44 0.18
CA VAL A 176 -11.42 -8.06 -1.21
C VAL A 176 -11.99 -9.23 -2.01
N GLU A 177 -11.44 -10.43 -1.84
CA GLU A 177 -11.92 -11.62 -2.55
C GLU A 177 -13.34 -12.01 -2.15
N LYS A 178 -13.67 -11.95 -0.86
CA LYS A 178 -15.05 -12.12 -0.37
C LYS A 178 -16.00 -11.12 -1.05
N ASN A 179 -15.62 -9.84 -1.07
CA ASN A 179 -16.43 -8.79 -1.70
C ASN A 179 -16.63 -9.03 -3.22
N ILE A 180 -15.61 -9.52 -3.93
CA ILE A 180 -15.72 -9.87 -5.36
C ILE A 180 -16.70 -11.03 -5.58
N LEU A 181 -16.66 -12.05 -4.72
CA LEU A 181 -17.56 -13.21 -4.80
C LEU A 181 -19.02 -12.82 -4.46
N ASP A 182 -19.20 -12.00 -3.42
CA ASP A 182 -20.53 -11.56 -2.95
C ASP A 182 -21.19 -10.57 -3.91
N SER A 183 -20.40 -9.72 -4.58
CA SER A 183 -20.93 -8.64 -5.42
C SER A 183 -21.52 -9.10 -6.76
N SER A 184 -21.41 -10.39 -7.12
CA SER A 184 -21.99 -10.92 -8.36
C SER A 184 -21.68 -10.05 -9.59
N PHE A 185 -20.40 -9.79 -9.86
CA PHE A 185 -19.85 -9.10 -11.06
C PHE A 185 -20.31 -9.69 -12.41
N ILE A 186 -21.14 -10.72 -12.38
CA ILE A 186 -21.35 -11.70 -13.44
C ILE A 186 -22.70 -11.47 -14.17
N ASN A 187 -23.62 -10.66 -13.61
CA ASN A 187 -24.97 -10.48 -14.15
C ASN A 187 -25.29 -9.04 -14.59
N THR A 188 -24.53 -8.49 -15.53
CA THR A 188 -24.88 -7.20 -16.14
C THR A 188 -24.91 -7.22 -17.65
N ASP A 189 -25.97 -7.82 -18.18
CA ASP A 189 -26.43 -7.49 -19.53
C ASP A 189 -27.15 -6.13 -19.59
N ASN A 190 -27.41 -5.44 -18.46
CA ASN A 190 -28.27 -4.24 -18.46
C ASN A 190 -28.02 -3.16 -17.37
N LYS A 191 -26.93 -3.20 -16.61
CA LYS A 191 -26.57 -2.09 -15.69
C LYS A 191 -25.23 -1.48 -16.08
N ASN A 192 -25.13 -0.16 -15.89
CA ASN A 192 -23.92 0.61 -16.15
C ASN A 192 -22.76 0.03 -15.33
N ASP A 193 -21.79 -0.61 -16.00
CA ASP A 193 -20.66 -1.37 -15.43
C ASP A 193 -19.91 -0.57 -14.33
N ASP A 194 -19.81 0.75 -14.52
CA ASP A 194 -19.19 1.67 -13.57
C ASP A 194 -19.90 1.74 -12.21
N THR A 195 -21.23 1.59 -12.17
CA THR A 195 -21.97 1.63 -10.91
C THR A 195 -21.66 0.43 -10.02
N ILE A 196 -21.49 -0.75 -10.60
CA ILE A 196 -21.13 -1.96 -9.85
C ILE A 196 -19.69 -1.89 -9.36
N LYS A 197 -18.77 -1.43 -10.21
CA LYS A 197 -17.37 -1.21 -9.82
C LYS A 197 -17.27 -0.25 -8.63
N LEU A 198 -18.03 0.85 -8.65
CA LEU A 198 -18.07 1.81 -7.54
C LEU A 198 -18.65 1.19 -6.28
N GLN A 199 -19.75 0.43 -6.39
CA GLN A 199 -20.34 -0.28 -5.25
C GLN A 199 -19.36 -1.29 -4.62
N LEU A 200 -18.61 -2.04 -5.42
CA LEU A 200 -17.57 -2.94 -4.91
C LEU A 200 -16.49 -2.16 -4.16
N ILE A 201 -15.98 -1.08 -4.76
CA ILE A 201 -14.94 -0.23 -4.18
C ILE A 201 -15.40 0.32 -2.82
N ASP A 202 -16.64 0.79 -2.73
CA ASP A 202 -17.18 1.35 -1.50
C ASP A 202 -17.44 0.27 -0.44
N SER A 203 -17.89 -0.92 -0.84
CA SER A 203 -18.04 -2.08 0.07
C SER A 203 -16.70 -2.48 0.69
N ILE A 204 -15.64 -2.60 -0.13
CA ILE A 204 -14.28 -2.90 0.33
C ILE A 204 -13.79 -1.83 1.33
N LYS A 205 -13.99 -0.55 1.01
CA LYS A 205 -13.58 0.56 1.88
C LYS A 205 -14.32 0.50 3.22
N ASN A 206 -15.64 0.33 3.21
CA ASN A 206 -16.45 0.30 4.41
C ASN A 206 -16.07 -0.85 5.33
N GLU A 207 -15.93 -2.08 4.81
CA GLU A 207 -15.50 -3.23 5.61
C GLU A 207 -14.09 -3.03 6.19
N LEU A 208 -13.18 -2.37 5.46
CA LEU A 208 -11.84 -2.04 5.95
C LEU A 208 -11.89 -1.03 7.11
N PHE A 209 -12.71 0.02 7.00
CA PHE A 209 -12.88 1.02 8.06
C PHE A 209 -13.59 0.45 9.30
N GLU A 210 -14.52 -0.48 9.12
CA GLU A 210 -15.23 -1.12 10.24
C GLU A 210 -14.34 -2.08 11.01
N LYS A 211 -13.51 -2.86 10.31
CA LYS A 211 -12.70 -3.92 10.91
C LYS A 211 -11.36 -3.43 11.47
N TYR A 212 -10.83 -2.33 10.94
CA TYR A 212 -9.49 -1.85 11.28
C TYR A 212 -9.49 -0.34 11.56
N ASN A 213 -8.58 0.10 12.43
CA ASN A 213 -8.42 1.52 12.74
C ASN A 213 -7.60 2.25 11.66
N ILE A 214 -8.20 2.37 10.47
CA ILE A 214 -7.60 3.01 9.30
C ILE A 214 -8.02 4.48 9.24
N VAL A 215 -7.05 5.36 9.01
CA VAL A 215 -7.27 6.81 8.89
C VAL A 215 -7.72 7.18 7.48
N LYS A 216 -7.08 6.62 6.45
CA LYS A 216 -7.48 6.79 5.05
C LYS A 216 -7.43 5.47 4.31
N CYS A 217 -8.40 5.25 3.42
CA CYS A 217 -8.44 4.09 2.55
C CYS A 217 -8.83 4.51 1.13
N SER A 218 -8.14 3.98 0.14
CA SER A 218 -8.53 4.05 -1.26
C SER A 218 -8.49 2.66 -1.88
N ALA A 219 -9.49 2.33 -2.69
CA ALA A 219 -9.53 1.11 -3.47
C ALA A 219 -9.81 1.46 -4.93
N LYS A 220 -9.14 0.76 -5.84
CA LYS A 220 -9.17 1.02 -7.28
C LYS A 220 -9.22 -0.29 -8.04
N ILE A 221 -10.04 -0.35 -9.07
CA ILE A 221 -10.11 -1.51 -9.96
C ILE A 221 -9.37 -1.16 -11.25
N VAL A 222 -8.43 -2.02 -11.63
CA VAL A 222 -7.65 -1.86 -12.86
C VAL A 222 -8.08 -2.94 -13.85
N ASN A 223 -8.71 -2.51 -14.95
CA ASN A 223 -9.17 -3.38 -16.03
C ASN A 223 -8.17 -3.38 -17.18
N ARG A 224 -8.05 -4.51 -17.87
CA ARG A 224 -7.39 -4.57 -19.17
C ARG A 224 -8.39 -5.07 -20.20
N LYS A 225 -8.59 -4.27 -21.23
CA LYS A 225 -9.35 -4.71 -22.40
C LYS A 225 -8.48 -5.70 -23.16
N ILE A 226 -8.88 -6.97 -23.22
CA ILE A 226 -8.13 -8.03 -23.93
C ILE A 226 -7.90 -7.65 -25.40
N THR A 227 -8.78 -6.86 -25.99
CA THR A 227 -8.70 -6.42 -27.37
C THR A 227 -7.68 -5.32 -27.64
N HIS A 228 -7.13 -4.65 -26.61
CA HIS A 228 -6.23 -3.50 -26.81
C HIS A 228 -5.09 -3.49 -25.77
N ALA A 229 -3.91 -3.03 -26.17
CA ALA A 229 -2.73 -2.94 -25.29
C ALA A 229 -2.77 -1.76 -24.28
N TYR A 230 -3.96 -1.39 -23.78
CA TYR A 230 -4.12 -0.33 -22.76
C TYR A 230 -4.96 -0.80 -21.57
N SER A 231 -4.75 -0.17 -20.41
CA SER A 231 -5.49 -0.40 -19.17
C SER A 231 -6.41 0.79 -18.86
N VAL A 232 -7.61 0.51 -18.32
CA VAL A 232 -8.54 1.53 -17.82
C VAL A 232 -8.58 1.44 -16.30
N GLN A 233 -8.50 2.58 -15.62
CA GLN A 233 -8.48 2.67 -14.16
C GLN A 233 -9.74 3.38 -13.66
N VAL A 234 -10.51 2.71 -12.80
CA VAL A 234 -11.66 3.31 -12.09
C VAL A 234 -11.26 3.58 -10.64
N THR A 235 -11.45 4.81 -10.17
CA THR A 235 -11.06 5.26 -8.82
C THR A 235 -12.23 6.02 -8.19
N SER A 236 -12.62 5.67 -6.96
CA SER A 236 -13.52 6.52 -6.18
C SER A 236 -12.71 7.61 -5.46
N ALA A 237 -13.23 8.84 -5.41
CA ALA A 237 -12.55 9.96 -4.76
C ALA A 237 -12.42 9.71 -3.23
N LEU A 238 -11.32 10.19 -2.65
CA LEU A 238 -11.11 10.17 -1.20
C LEU A 238 -12.21 11.00 -0.52
N GLN A 239 -13.02 10.37 0.32
CA GLN A 239 -13.87 11.08 1.26
C GLN A 239 -13.11 11.20 2.58
N PRO A 240 -12.72 12.41 3.03
CA PRO A 240 -12.30 12.58 4.41
C PRO A 240 -13.49 12.27 5.34
N ILE A 241 -13.23 11.55 6.42
CA ILE A 241 -14.18 11.46 7.54
C ILE A 241 -14.24 12.86 8.17
N ASN A 242 -15.45 13.42 8.29
CA ASN A 242 -15.72 14.82 8.63
C ASN A 242 -15.05 15.27 9.95
N PRO A 243 -14.74 16.57 10.09
CA PRO A 243 -14.02 17.14 11.22
C PRO A 243 -14.99 17.43 12.37
N ASN A 244 -14.84 16.73 13.48
CA ASN A 244 -15.30 17.22 14.78
C ASN A 244 -14.06 17.42 15.66
N TYR A 245 -13.35 18.52 15.42
CA TYR A 245 -12.66 19.24 16.48
C TYR A 245 -13.27 20.63 16.50
N GLU A 246 -13.97 20.90 17.59
CA GLU A 246 -14.65 22.14 17.88
C GLU A 246 -13.71 23.34 17.75
N THR A 247 -14.22 24.35 17.05
CA THR A 247 -13.79 25.73 17.15
C THR A 247 -13.95 26.24 18.58
N GLU A 248 -12.85 26.47 19.29
CA GLU A 248 -12.82 27.42 20.40
C GLU A 248 -11.45 28.13 20.45
N LYS A 249 -11.40 29.34 19.87
CA LYS A 249 -10.91 30.59 20.49
C LYS A 249 -10.45 31.59 19.43
N ASP A 250 -11.43 32.31 18.89
CA ASP A 250 -11.26 33.74 18.66
C ASP A 250 -11.61 34.45 19.97
N MET A 251 -10.59 34.88 20.72
CA MET A 251 -10.71 36.05 21.60
C MET A 251 -9.53 36.97 21.33
N ILE A 252 -9.87 38.00 20.56
CA ILE A 252 -9.24 39.31 20.46
C ILE A 252 -8.76 39.78 21.83
N PHE A 253 -7.49 40.19 21.94
CA PHE A 253 -7.14 41.39 22.70
C PHE A 253 -6.07 42.17 21.94
N ILE A 254 -6.30 43.48 21.94
CA ILE A 254 -5.60 44.61 21.32
C ILE A 254 -4.14 44.68 21.77
#